data_AF-A0A971AMK6-F1
#
_entry.id   AF-A0A971AMK6-F1
#
_cell.length_a   1.000
_cell.length_b   1.000
_cell.length_c   1.000
_cell.angle_alpha   90.00
_cell.angle_beta   90.00
_cell.angle_gamma   90.00
#
_symmetry.space_group_name_H-M   'P 1'
#
loop_
_entity.id
_entity.type
_entity.pdbx_description
1 polymer ?
#
loop_
_entity_poly.entity_id
_entity_poly.type
_entity_poly.pdbx_seq_one_letter_code
_entity_poly.pdbx_strand_id
1 'polypeptide(L)' 'MKLVLENVNRIYEKGGDKTQALCDINVSFHAGEQVMIIGES' A
#
# COMPACT_ATOMS: atom_id res chain seq x y z
N MET A 1 6.89 -7.25 17.28
CA MET A 1 5.71 -6.52 16.78
C MET A 1 5.44 -6.97 15.35
N LYS A 2 4.18 -7.21 14.99
CA LYS A 2 3.75 -7.60 13.63
C LYS A 2 3.03 -6.39 13.02
N LEU A 3 3.38 -5.99 11.81
CA LEU A 3 2.63 -5.00 11.04
C LEU A 3 1.70 -5.76 10.10
N VAL A 4 0.40 -5.47 10.14
CA VAL A 4 -0.59 -6.06 9.25
C VAL A 4 -1.37 -4.94 8.60
N LEU A 5 -1.40 -4.96 7.27
CA LEU A 5 -2.19 -4.05 6.45
C LEU A 5 -3.26 -4.89 5.75
N GLU A 6 -4.52 -4.60 6.03
CA GLU A 6 -5.67 -5.33 5.47
C GLU A 6 -6.55 -4.37 4.68
N ASN A 7 -6.91 -4.77 3.46
CA ASN A 7 -7.79 -4.03 2.56
C ASN A 7 -7.42 -2.55 2.39
N VAL A 8 -6.12 -2.26 2.30
CA VAL A 8 -5.63 -0.88 2.16
C VAL A 8 -5.92 -0.38 0.76
N ASN A 9 -6.74 0.67 0.71
CA ASN A 9 -7.13 1.37 -0.50
C ASN A 9 -6.67 2.84 -0.42
N ARG A 10 -6.18 3.39 -1.53
CA ARG A 10 -5.79 4.80 -1.61
C ARG A 10 -6.15 5.39 -2.95
N ILE A 11 -6.92 6.47 -2.90
CA ILE A 11 -7.28 7.30 -4.06
C ILE A 11 -6.74 8.71 -3.82
N TYR A 12 -6.11 9.28 -4.85
CA TYR A 12 -5.79 10.71 -4.90
C TYR A 12 -6.78 11.40 -5.81
N GLU A 13 -7.19 12.60 -5.44
CA GLU A 13 -8.08 13.44 -6.25
C GLU A 13 -7.39 14.77 -6.56
N LYS A 14 -7.41 15.18 -7.83
CA LYS A 14 -6.87 16.46 -8.29
C LYS A 14 -7.70 16.99 -9.44
N GLY A 15 -8.30 18.16 -9.26
CA GLY A 15 -9.05 18.84 -10.33
C GLY A 15 -10.30 18.08 -10.79
N GLY A 16 -10.87 17.21 -9.95
CA GLY A 16 -12.00 16.34 -10.31
C GLY A 16 -11.59 14.96 -10.85
N ASP A 17 -10.32 14.78 -11.23
CA ASP A 17 -9.78 13.47 -11.62
C ASP A 17 -9.39 12.66 -10.40
N LYS A 18 -9.66 11.35 -10.45
CA LYS A 18 -9.34 10.38 -9.40
C LYS A 18 -8.33 9.35 -9.92
N THR A 19 -7.26 9.14 -9.17
CA THR A 19 -6.26 8.11 -9.43
C THR A 19 -6.22 7.13 -8.28
N GLN A 20 -6.49 5.84 -8.58
CA GLN A 20 -6.30 4.75 -7.62
C GLN A 20 -4.80 4.43 -7.50
N ALA A 21 -4.21 4.71 -6.34
CA ALA A 21 -2.79 4.45 -6.08
C ALA A 21 -2.54 3.11 -5.40
N LEU A 22 -3.44 2.67 -4.51
CA LEU A 22 -3.39 1.35 -3.86
C LEU A 22 -4.78 0.73 -3.95
N CYS A 23 -4.92 -0.50 -4.43
CA CYS A 23 -6.20 -1.20 -4.53
C CYS A 23 -6.11 -2.51 -3.74
N ASP A 24 -6.94 -2.64 -2.71
CA ASP A 24 -7.08 -3.86 -1.87
C ASP A 24 -5.75 -4.50 -1.44
N ILE A 25 -4.80 -3.68 -0.99
CA ILE A 25 -3.49 -4.17 -0.56
C ILE A 25 -3.63 -4.90 0.78
N ASN A 26 -3.16 -6.16 0.78
CA ASN A 26 -3.14 -7.06 1.92
C ASN A 26 -1.72 -7.59 2.12
N VAL A 27 -1.01 -7.12 3.15
CA VAL A 27 0.37 -7.52 3.44
C VAL A 27 0.62 -7.60 4.95
N SER A 28 1.53 -8.49 5.37
CA SER A 28 1.98 -8.57 6.75
C SER A 28 3.49 -8.70 6.84
N PHE A 29 4.09 -7.96 7.77
CA PHE A 29 5.52 -7.98 8.05
C PHE A 29 5.76 -8.37 9.51
N HIS A 30 6.78 -9.18 9.73
CA HIS A 30 7.19 -9.70 11.02
C HIS A 30 8.46 -9.00 11.52
N ALA A 31 8.64 -8.97 12.85
CA ALA A 31 9.84 -8.42 13.44
C ALA A 31 11.08 -9.20 13.00
N GLY A 32 12.10 -8.48 12.52
CA GLY A 32 13.36 -9.07 12.03
C GLY A 32 13.39 -9.31 10.52
N GLU A 33 12.27 -9.13 9.81
CA GLU A 33 12.27 -9.19 8.34
C GLU A 33 12.85 -7.89 7.74
N GLN A 34 13.72 -8.05 6.75
CA GLN A 34 14.14 -6.95 5.87
C GLN A 34 13.34 -7.05 4.57
N VAL A 35 12.58 -5.99 4.27
CA VAL A 35 11.63 -5.99 3.15
C VAL A 35 11.99 -4.88 2.17
N MET A 36 11.95 -5.19 0.88
CA MET A 36 12.11 -4.22 -0.21
C MET A 36 10.78 -4.10 -0.97
N ILE A 37 10.30 -2.88 -1.13
CA ILE A 37 9.13 -2.58 -1.96
C ILE A 37 9.65 -1.95 -3.26
N ILE A 38 9.26 -2.52 -4.40
CA ILE A 38 9.63 -2.05 -5.73
C ILE A 38 8.38 -1.74 -6.56
N GLY A 39 8.53 -0.85 -7.53
CA GLY A 39 7.49 -0.48 -8.48
C GLY A 39 8.07 0.46 -9.54
N GLU A 40 7.42 0.50 -10.70
CA GLU A 40 7.74 1.45 -11.77
C GLU A 40 7.11 2.82 -11.46
N SER A 41 7.66 3.87 -12.09
CA SER A 41 7.15 5.24 -11.98
C SER A 41 6.15 5.58 -13.06
#